data_AF-A0AAC9UPQ8-F1
#
_entry.id   AF-A0AAC9UPQ8-F1
#
_cell.length_a   1.000
_cell.length_b   1.000
_cell.length_c   1.000
_cell.angle_alpha   90.00
_cell.angle_beta   90.00
_cell.angle_gamma   90.00
#
_symmetry.space_group_name_H-M   'P 1'
#
loop_
_entity.id
_entity.type
_entity.pdbx_description
1 polymer ?
#
loop_
_entity_poly.entity_id
_entity_poly.type
_entity_poly.pdbx_seq_one_letter_code
_entity_poly.pdbx_strand_id
1 'polypeptide(L)'
;MIQLSYPEKLRQSQRFFATVPAIQVQIHAVLTSLLQIEQDGLPIHNLPVLGIDESLYLEILLQAEQGAFSAASVAEVQRQLQLIDHLLRNYREYLQNRFGMWAYITTDLTAAIVREFPNWRFLEVMAGNGYLSAGLRQAGADVICTDSLAWTAENETGRQLVTSVAALDAKQAVQKYGTQVDAVLMSWSPNGVPVDYELLQQLRAMPNAPVLLCLGERFGATNSHAFWTAAHYHNDARLSRINRYLRPFDLMRDRFYWIQ
;
A
#
# COMPACT_ATOMS: atom_id res chain seq x y z
N MET A 1 1.35 19.19 -28.55
CA MET A 1 2.20 18.04 -28.19
C MET A 1 1.35 17.15 -27.30
N ILE A 2 1.10 15.88 -27.66
CA ILE A 2 0.28 14.99 -26.83
C ILE A 2 1.11 14.61 -25.59
N GLN A 3 0.63 14.96 -24.40
CA GLN A 3 1.28 14.59 -23.15
C GLN A 3 0.98 13.12 -22.86
N LEU A 4 2.02 12.28 -22.86
CA LEU A 4 1.88 10.85 -22.56
C LEU A 4 1.38 10.63 -21.12
N SER A 5 0.48 9.67 -20.94
CA SER A 5 0.05 9.17 -19.64
C SER A 5 1.19 8.40 -18.93
N TYR A 6 1.04 8.18 -17.62
CA TYR A 6 2.03 7.43 -16.83
C TYR A 6 2.32 6.01 -17.40
N PRO A 7 1.31 5.17 -17.74
CA PRO A 7 1.57 3.85 -18.33
C PRO A 7 2.21 3.92 -19.73
N GLU A 8 1.89 4.95 -20.52
CA GLU A 8 2.51 5.16 -21.83
C GLU A 8 3.98 5.53 -21.72
N LYS A 9 4.34 6.38 -20.75
CA LYS A 9 5.75 6.71 -20.45
C LYS A 9 6.52 5.45 -20.03
N LEU A 10 5.96 4.61 -19.16
CA LEU A 10 6.56 3.33 -18.79
C LEU A 10 6.78 2.42 -19.99
N ARG A 11 5.78 2.26 -20.87
CA ARG A 11 5.91 1.46 -22.10
C ARG A 11 6.95 2.02 -23.07
N GLN A 12 7.10 3.34 -23.14
CA GLN A 12 8.16 3.98 -23.92
C GLN A 12 9.54 3.66 -23.34
N SER A 13 9.72 3.86 -22.03
CA SER A 13 10.97 3.50 -21.33
C SER A 13 11.28 2.01 -21.43
N GLN A 14 10.27 1.15 -21.43
CA GLN A 14 10.42 -0.29 -21.63
C GLN A 14 11.11 -0.62 -22.96
N ARG A 15 10.72 0.09 -24.04
CA ARG A 15 11.34 -0.09 -25.36
C ARG A 15 12.77 0.45 -25.38
N PHE A 16 13.01 1.59 -24.72
CA PHE A 16 14.33 2.22 -24.66
C PHE A 16 15.34 1.33 -23.90
N PHE A 17 14.93 0.76 -22.76
CA PHE A 17 15.76 -0.10 -21.91
C PHE A 17 15.52 -1.59 -22.17
N ALA A 18 15.18 -1.99 -23.40
CA ALA A 18 14.82 -3.38 -23.73
C ALA A 18 15.92 -4.40 -23.38
N THR A 19 17.19 -3.96 -23.41
CA THR A 19 18.37 -4.78 -23.12
C THR A 19 18.87 -4.69 -21.68
N VAL A 20 18.16 -3.98 -20.79
CA VAL A 20 18.53 -3.81 -19.37
C VAL A 20 17.54 -4.59 -18.48
N PRO A 21 17.84 -5.85 -18.10
CA PRO A 21 16.90 -6.71 -17.39
C PRO A 21 16.40 -6.12 -16.07
N ALA A 22 17.28 -5.44 -15.33
CA ALA A 22 16.94 -4.83 -14.04
C ALA A 22 15.83 -3.77 -14.16
N ILE A 23 15.82 -2.98 -15.25
CA ILE A 23 14.76 -2.01 -15.53
C ILE A 23 13.51 -2.71 -16.06
N GLN A 24 13.67 -3.72 -16.93
CA GLN A 24 12.53 -4.48 -17.48
C GLN A 24 11.68 -5.13 -16.39
N VAL A 25 12.33 -5.76 -15.39
CA VAL A 25 11.64 -6.42 -14.27
C VAL A 25 10.78 -5.43 -13.50
N GLN A 26 11.31 -4.24 -13.19
CA GLN A 26 10.58 -3.22 -12.46
C GLN A 26 9.40 -2.65 -13.26
N ILE A 27 9.61 -2.32 -14.54
CA ILE A 27 8.53 -1.82 -15.42
C ILE A 27 7.44 -2.88 -15.57
N HIS A 28 7.81 -4.13 -15.80
CA HIS A 28 6.84 -5.22 -15.94
C HIS A 28 6.02 -5.41 -14.67
N ALA A 29 6.65 -5.35 -13.49
CA ALA A 29 5.96 -5.44 -12.21
C ALA A 29 4.95 -4.31 -12.03
N VAL A 30 5.32 -3.06 -12.34
CA VAL A 30 4.43 -1.90 -12.26
C VAL A 30 3.27 -2.01 -13.24
N LEU A 31 3.52 -2.33 -14.52
CA LEU A 31 2.45 -2.46 -15.52
C LEU A 31 1.50 -3.61 -15.21
N THR A 32 2.01 -4.73 -14.66
CA THR A 32 1.18 -5.86 -14.24
C THR A 32 0.32 -5.49 -13.03
N SER A 33 0.91 -4.80 -12.05
CA SER A 33 0.20 -4.26 -10.89
C SER A 33 -0.95 -3.35 -11.32
N LEU A 34 -0.69 -2.40 -12.24
CA LEU A 34 -1.73 -1.52 -12.79
C LEU A 34 -2.86 -2.28 -13.46
N LEU A 35 -2.53 -3.24 -14.33
CA LEU A 35 -3.53 -4.05 -15.01
C LEU A 35 -4.41 -4.81 -14.02
N GLN A 36 -3.82 -5.40 -12.98
CA GLN A 36 -4.54 -6.13 -11.94
C GLN A 36 -5.43 -5.22 -11.09
N ILE A 37 -4.96 -4.02 -10.74
CA ILE A 37 -5.79 -3.04 -10.01
C ILE A 37 -6.98 -2.60 -10.86
N GLU A 38 -6.77 -2.36 -12.16
CA GLU A 38 -7.83 -1.95 -13.08
C GLU A 38 -8.87 -3.05 -13.35
N GLN A 39 -8.49 -4.33 -13.28
CA GLN A 39 -9.37 -5.47 -13.58
C GLN A 39 -9.98 -6.13 -12.34
N ASP A 40 -9.16 -6.43 -11.34
CA ASP A 40 -9.51 -7.25 -10.18
C ASP A 40 -9.57 -6.45 -8.87
N GLY A 41 -9.21 -5.16 -8.90
CA GLY A 41 -9.19 -4.27 -7.75
C GLY A 41 -7.98 -4.46 -6.82
N LEU A 42 -7.19 -5.52 -6.97
CA LEU A 42 -6.00 -5.78 -6.17
C LEU A 42 -4.89 -6.48 -6.98
N PRO A 43 -3.62 -6.09 -6.77
CA PRO A 43 -2.48 -6.85 -7.28
C PRO A 43 -2.32 -8.19 -6.56
N ILE A 44 -1.73 -9.17 -7.25
CA ILE A 44 -1.55 -10.51 -6.68
C ILE A 44 -0.38 -10.55 -5.68
N HIS A 45 0.73 -9.92 -6.08
CA HIS A 45 2.02 -9.98 -5.37
C HIS A 45 2.57 -8.59 -5.08
N ASN A 46 3.43 -8.53 -4.06
CA ASN A 46 4.20 -7.33 -3.78
C ASN A 46 5.24 -7.05 -4.87
N LEU A 47 5.62 -5.77 -5.01
CA LEU A 47 6.54 -5.27 -6.02
C LEU A 47 8.00 -5.53 -5.60
N PRO A 48 8.94 -5.59 -6.58
CA PRO A 48 10.35 -5.42 -6.28
C PRO A 48 10.63 -4.01 -5.76
N VAL A 49 11.81 -3.78 -5.16
CA VAL A 49 12.27 -2.41 -4.88
C VAL A 49 12.31 -1.62 -6.18
N LEU A 50 11.61 -0.49 -6.20
CA LEU A 50 11.46 0.39 -7.34
C LEU A 50 12.46 1.54 -7.29
N GLY A 51 13.04 1.83 -8.43
CA GLY A 51 14.04 2.87 -8.64
C GLY A 51 15.36 2.31 -9.16
N ILE A 52 16.25 3.24 -9.49
CA ILE A 52 17.58 2.96 -9.98
C ILE A 52 18.56 3.36 -8.88
N ASP A 53 19.29 2.39 -8.34
CA ASP A 53 20.38 2.66 -7.40
C ASP A 53 21.64 3.16 -8.13
N GLU A 54 22.60 3.66 -7.35
CA GLU A 54 23.84 4.22 -7.88
C GLU A 54 24.64 3.22 -8.72
N SER A 55 24.65 1.95 -8.32
CA SER A 55 25.41 0.90 -9.02
C SER A 55 24.83 0.64 -10.40
N LEU A 56 23.51 0.43 -10.48
CA LEU A 56 22.80 0.24 -11.74
C LEU A 56 22.89 1.48 -12.64
N TYR A 57 22.82 2.67 -12.06
CA TYR A 57 22.97 3.92 -12.80
C TYR A 57 24.35 4.00 -13.49
N LEU A 58 25.42 3.77 -12.73
CA LEU A 58 26.80 3.80 -13.24
C LEU A 58 27.06 2.70 -14.27
N GLU A 59 26.53 1.50 -14.04
CA GLU A 59 26.63 0.38 -14.99
C GLU A 59 26.03 0.76 -16.35
N ILE A 60 24.82 1.35 -16.36
CA ILE A 60 24.14 1.72 -17.60
C ILE A 60 24.87 2.86 -18.32
N LEU A 61 25.42 3.84 -17.59
CA LEU A 61 26.21 4.90 -18.21
C LEU A 61 27.49 4.37 -18.87
N LEU A 62 28.18 3.43 -18.21
CA LEU A 62 29.36 2.79 -18.79
C LEU A 62 28.99 2.00 -20.06
N GLN A 63 27.87 1.27 -20.04
CA GLN A 63 27.35 0.57 -21.22
C GLN A 63 27.01 1.55 -22.35
N ALA A 64 26.46 2.72 -22.03
CA ALA A 64 26.17 3.77 -23.01
C ALA A 64 27.44 4.35 -23.64
N GLU A 65 28.48 4.62 -22.85
CA GLU A 65 29.79 5.05 -23.36
C GLU A 65 30.43 4.00 -24.28
N GLN A 66 30.19 2.72 -24.01
CA GLN A 66 30.64 1.59 -24.84
C GLN A 66 29.76 1.34 -26.08
N GLY A 67 28.71 2.14 -26.29
CA GLY A 67 27.85 2.04 -27.48
C GLY A 67 26.75 0.98 -27.40
N ALA A 68 26.41 0.46 -26.21
CA ALA A 68 25.36 -0.55 -26.03
C ALA A 68 23.95 -0.04 -26.39
N PHE A 69 23.73 1.28 -26.35
CA PHE A 69 22.47 1.93 -26.72
C PHE A 69 22.60 2.50 -28.14
N SER A 70 22.50 1.63 -29.14
CA SER A 70 22.63 2.01 -30.56
C SER A 70 21.67 3.15 -30.93
N ALA A 71 22.23 4.24 -31.47
CA ALA A 71 21.56 5.49 -31.86
C ALA A 71 21.20 6.49 -30.74
N ALA A 72 21.47 6.21 -29.47
CA ALA A 72 21.30 7.17 -28.38
C ALA A 72 22.64 7.78 -27.93
N SER A 73 22.66 9.09 -27.66
CA SER A 73 23.81 9.72 -26.99
C SER A 73 23.81 9.38 -25.49
N VAL A 74 24.97 9.46 -24.83
CA VAL A 74 25.06 9.28 -23.37
C VAL A 74 24.13 10.25 -22.63
N ALA A 75 24.01 11.49 -23.11
CA ALA A 75 23.09 12.48 -22.55
C ALA A 75 21.62 12.07 -22.69
N GLU A 76 21.24 11.43 -23.81
CA GLU A 76 19.89 10.88 -23.98
C GLU A 76 19.64 9.71 -23.03
N VAL A 77 20.62 8.81 -22.86
CA VAL A 77 20.51 7.71 -21.89
C VAL A 77 20.35 8.25 -20.47
N GLN A 78 21.14 9.26 -20.06
CA GLN A 78 21.00 9.93 -18.77
C GLN A 78 19.59 10.50 -18.56
N ARG A 79 19.04 11.19 -19.57
CA ARG A 79 17.68 11.74 -19.51
C ARG A 79 16.63 10.64 -19.37
N GLN A 80 16.78 9.54 -20.09
CA GLN A 80 15.87 8.40 -20.00
C GLN A 80 15.98 7.70 -18.65
N LEU A 81 17.18 7.61 -18.07
CA LEU A 81 17.42 7.07 -16.73
C LEU A 81 16.71 7.93 -15.67
N GLN A 82 16.86 9.25 -15.73
CA GLN A 82 16.16 10.17 -14.83
C GLN A 82 14.64 10.04 -14.94
N LEU A 83 14.12 9.92 -16.17
CA LEU A 83 12.69 9.73 -16.40
C LEU A 83 12.18 8.43 -15.78
N ILE A 84 12.84 7.29 -16.06
CA ILE A 84 12.36 6.01 -15.56
C ILE A 84 12.54 5.89 -14.04
N ASP A 85 13.65 6.41 -13.48
CA ASP A 85 13.85 6.47 -12.04
C ASP A 85 12.72 7.27 -11.35
N HIS A 86 12.38 8.43 -11.90
CA HIS A 86 11.26 9.24 -11.42
C HIS A 86 9.93 8.48 -11.49
N LEU A 87 9.62 7.81 -12.61
CA LEU A 87 8.38 7.05 -12.74
C LEU A 87 8.29 5.90 -11.73
N LEU A 88 9.39 5.16 -11.54
CA LEU A 88 9.46 4.01 -10.63
C LEU A 88 9.32 4.46 -9.17
N ARG A 89 10.06 5.49 -8.74
CA ARG A 89 10.01 6.00 -7.37
C ARG A 89 8.68 6.64 -7.00
N ASN A 90 7.94 7.19 -7.96
CA ASN A 90 6.66 7.85 -7.73
C ASN A 90 5.45 6.96 -8.08
N TYR A 91 5.63 5.63 -8.17
CA TYR A 91 4.51 4.74 -8.41
C TYR A 91 3.47 4.76 -7.29
N ARG A 92 3.89 4.84 -6.01
CA ARG A 92 2.95 4.98 -4.88
C ARG A 92 2.10 6.25 -5.00
N GLU A 93 2.72 7.38 -5.34
CA GLU A 93 1.99 8.63 -5.55
C GLU A 93 0.96 8.49 -6.68
N TYR A 94 1.33 7.81 -7.78
CA TYR A 94 0.38 7.50 -8.84
C TYR A 94 -0.82 6.68 -8.32
N LEU A 95 -0.58 5.65 -7.50
CA LEU A 95 -1.63 4.83 -6.90
C LEU A 95 -2.56 5.63 -5.97
N GLN A 96 -2.00 6.49 -5.13
CA GLN A 96 -2.75 7.37 -4.25
C GLN A 96 -3.66 8.32 -5.04
N ASN A 97 -3.07 9.00 -6.04
CA ASN A 97 -3.77 10.02 -6.81
C ASN A 97 -4.80 9.43 -7.79
N ARG A 98 -4.54 8.25 -8.35
CA ARG A 98 -5.43 7.63 -9.36
C ARG A 98 -6.49 6.72 -8.74
N PHE A 99 -6.15 6.00 -7.68
CA PHE A 99 -6.97 4.91 -7.15
C PHE A 99 -7.32 5.08 -5.66
N GLY A 100 -6.85 6.14 -4.99
CA GLY A 100 -7.02 6.32 -3.55
C GLY A 100 -6.41 5.16 -2.74
N MET A 101 -5.37 4.50 -3.28
CA MET A 101 -4.71 3.37 -2.65
C MET A 101 -3.48 3.85 -1.88
N TRP A 102 -3.62 3.99 -0.57
CA TRP A 102 -2.57 4.50 0.33
C TRP A 102 -1.58 3.41 0.77
N ALA A 103 -2.13 2.28 1.22
CA ALA A 103 -1.39 1.05 1.47
C ALA A 103 -1.45 0.15 0.23
N TYR A 104 -0.31 -0.41 -0.17
CA TYR A 104 -0.25 -1.37 -1.28
C TYR A 104 -0.68 -2.75 -0.80
N ILE A 105 -1.97 -3.04 -0.94
CA ILE A 105 -2.59 -4.31 -0.51
C ILE A 105 -2.51 -5.31 -1.66
N THR A 106 -2.13 -6.55 -1.35
CA THR A 106 -2.04 -7.65 -2.31
C THR A 106 -2.91 -8.83 -1.89
N THR A 107 -3.34 -9.66 -2.84
CA THR A 107 -4.16 -10.84 -2.51
C THR A 107 -3.39 -11.88 -1.69
N ASP A 108 -2.08 -12.00 -1.89
CA ASP A 108 -1.25 -12.93 -1.10
C ASP A 108 -1.07 -12.46 0.36
N LEU A 109 -1.05 -11.15 0.62
CA LEU A 109 -1.09 -10.56 1.95
C LEU A 109 -2.41 -10.89 2.65
N THR A 110 -3.55 -10.66 2.01
CA THR A 110 -4.86 -10.91 2.64
C THR A 110 -5.10 -12.40 2.86
N ALA A 111 -4.71 -13.26 1.92
CA ALA A 111 -4.72 -14.70 2.11
C ALA A 111 -3.82 -15.15 3.29
N ALA A 112 -2.67 -14.48 3.48
CA ALA A 112 -1.82 -14.74 4.65
C ALA A 112 -2.51 -14.33 5.95
N ILE A 113 -3.19 -13.19 6.00
CA ILE A 113 -3.96 -12.76 7.19
C ILE A 113 -5.02 -13.81 7.55
N VAL A 114 -5.83 -14.25 6.59
CA VAL A 114 -6.88 -15.26 6.82
C VAL A 114 -6.31 -16.60 7.27
N ARG A 115 -5.18 -17.03 6.70
CA ARG A 115 -4.49 -18.26 7.11
C ARG A 115 -3.97 -18.21 8.55
N GLU A 116 -3.44 -17.06 8.97
CA GLU A 116 -2.87 -16.89 10.31
C GLU A 116 -3.93 -16.62 11.39
N PHE A 117 -5.09 -16.11 10.97
CA PHE A 117 -6.23 -15.79 11.83
C PHE A 117 -7.52 -16.46 11.30
N PRO A 118 -7.55 -17.81 11.25
CA PRO A 118 -8.71 -18.51 10.72
C PRO A 118 -9.94 -18.26 11.59
N ASN A 119 -11.09 -18.03 10.93
CA ASN A 119 -12.39 -17.75 11.56
C ASN A 119 -12.48 -16.44 12.35
N TRP A 120 -11.45 -15.59 12.34
CA TRP A 120 -11.55 -14.27 12.94
C TRP A 120 -12.51 -13.40 12.12
N ARG A 121 -13.35 -12.66 12.84
CA ARG A 121 -14.20 -11.61 12.29
C ARG A 121 -13.48 -10.28 12.45
N PHE A 122 -13.46 -9.51 11.37
CA PHE A 122 -12.72 -8.25 11.32
C PHE A 122 -13.66 -7.05 11.19
N LEU A 123 -13.32 -5.97 11.89
CA LEU A 123 -13.83 -4.63 11.60
C LEU A 123 -12.69 -3.79 11.03
N GLU A 124 -12.74 -3.43 9.76
CA GLU A 124 -11.84 -2.41 9.23
C GLU A 124 -12.42 -1.01 9.47
N VAL A 125 -11.62 -0.14 10.07
CA VAL A 125 -11.88 1.29 10.22
C VAL A 125 -10.89 2.09 9.39
N MET A 126 -11.32 3.27 8.93
CA MET A 126 -10.52 4.13 8.04
C MET A 126 -10.13 3.40 6.75
N ALA A 127 -11.05 2.61 6.21
CA ALA A 127 -10.77 1.71 5.10
C ALA A 127 -10.50 2.44 3.76
N GLY A 128 -10.82 3.74 3.66
CA GLY A 128 -10.80 4.49 2.42
C GLY A 128 -11.66 3.81 1.34
N ASN A 129 -11.01 3.40 0.23
CA ASN A 129 -11.67 2.67 -0.85
C ASN A 129 -11.94 1.17 -0.55
N GLY A 130 -11.45 0.66 0.60
CA GLY A 130 -11.78 -0.68 1.09
C GLY A 130 -10.92 -1.81 0.51
N TYR A 131 -9.70 -1.53 0.06
CA TYR A 131 -8.80 -2.51 -0.57
C TYR A 131 -8.47 -3.71 0.33
N LEU A 132 -8.14 -3.48 1.62
CA LEU A 132 -7.86 -4.57 2.55
C LEU A 132 -9.10 -5.43 2.80
N SER A 133 -10.24 -4.82 3.10
CA SER A 133 -11.52 -5.53 3.22
C SER A 133 -11.89 -6.31 1.96
N ALA A 134 -11.69 -5.76 0.77
CA ALA A 134 -11.96 -6.45 -0.50
C ALA A 134 -11.15 -7.74 -0.60
N GLY A 135 -9.83 -7.66 -0.36
CA GLY A 135 -8.95 -8.81 -0.44
C GLY A 135 -9.18 -9.83 0.66
N LEU A 136 -9.58 -9.41 1.87
CA LEU A 136 -9.93 -10.33 2.96
C LEU A 136 -11.23 -11.08 2.66
N ARG A 137 -12.24 -10.40 2.11
CA ARG A 137 -13.51 -11.01 1.66
C ARG A 137 -13.26 -12.01 0.54
N GLN A 138 -12.43 -11.66 -0.44
CA GLN A 138 -12.01 -12.57 -1.51
C GLN A 138 -11.30 -13.82 -0.96
N ALA A 139 -10.51 -13.66 0.11
CA ALA A 139 -9.85 -14.76 0.81
C ALA A 139 -10.78 -15.55 1.76
N GLY A 140 -12.07 -15.20 1.87
CA GLY A 140 -13.08 -15.91 2.65
C GLY A 140 -13.25 -15.44 4.10
N ALA A 141 -12.70 -14.28 4.48
CA ALA A 141 -12.89 -13.71 5.81
C ALA A 141 -14.24 -12.98 5.95
N ASP A 142 -14.78 -12.96 7.17
CA ASP A 142 -15.90 -12.09 7.54
C ASP A 142 -15.36 -10.71 7.95
N VAL A 143 -15.67 -9.68 7.16
CA VAL A 143 -15.15 -8.33 7.35
C VAL A 143 -16.25 -7.29 7.23
N ILE A 144 -16.41 -6.50 8.29
CA ILE A 144 -17.18 -5.26 8.29
C ILE A 144 -16.22 -4.13 7.89
N CYS A 145 -16.51 -3.45 6.79
CA CYS A 145 -15.66 -2.39 6.25
C CYS A 145 -16.31 -1.03 6.51
N THR A 146 -15.58 -0.11 7.15
CA THR A 146 -16.08 1.22 7.54
C THR A 146 -15.08 2.31 7.23
N ASP A 147 -15.60 3.46 6.82
CA ASP A 147 -14.83 4.69 6.62
C ASP A 147 -15.75 5.90 6.82
N SER A 148 -15.22 7.05 7.23
CA SER A 148 -16.03 8.26 7.38
C SER A 148 -16.42 8.89 6.04
N LEU A 149 -15.72 8.52 4.96
CA LEU A 149 -15.80 9.08 3.61
C LEU A 149 -15.49 10.58 3.53
N ALA A 150 -14.85 11.15 4.56
CA ALA A 150 -14.54 12.57 4.65
C ALA A 150 -13.66 13.06 3.48
N TRP A 151 -12.77 12.21 2.97
CA TRP A 151 -11.83 12.55 1.90
C TRP A 151 -12.41 12.48 0.49
N THR A 152 -13.67 12.08 0.34
CA THR A 152 -14.36 12.01 -0.97
C THR A 152 -14.39 13.37 -1.67
N ALA A 153 -14.45 14.48 -0.91
CA ALA A 153 -14.40 15.82 -1.48
C ALA A 153 -12.99 16.26 -1.88
N GLU A 154 -11.96 15.68 -1.27
CA GLU A 154 -10.56 16.13 -1.35
C GLU A 154 -9.75 15.37 -2.40
N ASN A 155 -9.96 14.05 -2.52
CA ASN A 155 -9.19 13.18 -3.42
C ASN A 155 -9.99 11.92 -3.82
N GLU A 156 -9.33 10.92 -4.41
CA GLU A 156 -9.97 9.68 -4.90
C GLU A 156 -10.37 8.68 -3.81
N THR A 157 -10.03 8.95 -2.54
CA THR A 157 -10.44 8.15 -1.38
C THR A 157 -11.93 8.35 -1.12
N GLY A 158 -12.70 7.25 -1.10
CA GLY A 158 -14.16 7.26 -0.99
C GLY A 158 -14.90 7.42 -2.32
N ARG A 159 -14.21 7.73 -3.43
CA ARG A 159 -14.82 7.89 -4.77
C ARG A 159 -14.88 6.60 -5.57
N GLN A 160 -13.91 5.71 -5.37
CA GLN A 160 -13.74 4.47 -6.14
C GLN A 160 -13.72 3.28 -5.19
N LEU A 161 -14.83 3.07 -4.48
CA LEU A 161 -14.96 1.95 -3.54
C LEU A 161 -14.84 0.61 -4.29
N VAL A 162 -13.90 -0.24 -3.87
CA VAL A 162 -13.70 -1.58 -4.46
C VAL A 162 -14.49 -2.66 -3.73
N THR A 163 -15.19 -2.28 -2.66
CA THR A 163 -16.07 -3.16 -1.90
C THR A 163 -17.11 -2.33 -1.14
N SER A 164 -18.12 -2.97 -0.54
CA SER A 164 -19.09 -2.26 0.29
C SER A 164 -18.43 -1.69 1.54
N VAL A 165 -18.50 -0.36 1.69
CA VAL A 165 -18.00 0.41 2.84
C VAL A 165 -19.17 1.13 3.51
N ALA A 166 -19.37 0.91 4.81
CA ALA A 166 -20.38 1.64 5.57
C ALA A 166 -19.82 2.99 6.02
N ALA A 167 -20.57 4.07 5.79
CA ALA A 167 -20.22 5.44 6.17
C ALA A 167 -20.33 5.62 7.70
N LEU A 168 -19.27 5.28 8.42
CA LEU A 168 -19.13 5.39 9.87
C LEU A 168 -17.70 5.81 10.19
N ASP A 169 -17.54 6.79 11.06
CA ASP A 169 -16.22 7.07 11.62
C ASP A 169 -15.75 5.91 12.52
N ALA A 170 -14.44 5.88 12.83
CA ALA A 170 -13.84 4.78 13.59
C ALA A 170 -14.50 4.58 14.98
N LYS A 171 -14.90 5.68 15.63
CA LYS A 171 -15.52 5.64 16.96
C LYS A 171 -16.92 5.04 16.91
N GLN A 172 -17.73 5.48 15.95
CA GLN A 172 -19.07 4.95 15.68
C GLN A 172 -19.01 3.48 15.28
N ALA A 173 -18.05 3.10 14.43
CA ALA A 173 -17.85 1.73 13.99
C ALA A 173 -17.53 0.79 15.15
N VAL A 174 -16.58 1.16 16.01
CA VAL A 174 -16.23 0.37 17.21
C VAL A 174 -17.40 0.31 18.20
N GLN A 175 -18.11 1.41 18.41
CA GLN A 175 -19.30 1.40 19.29
C GLN A 175 -20.38 0.45 18.78
N LYS A 176 -20.56 0.35 17.46
CA LYS A 176 -21.60 -0.47 16.84
C LYS A 176 -21.21 -1.95 16.72
N TYR A 177 -19.96 -2.22 16.36
CA TYR A 177 -19.51 -3.56 15.94
C TYR A 177 -18.36 -4.13 16.78
N GLY A 178 -17.70 -3.35 17.63
CA GLY A 178 -16.48 -3.76 18.33
C GLY A 178 -16.63 -5.00 19.19
N THR A 179 -17.80 -5.24 19.78
CA THR A 179 -18.10 -6.45 20.57
C THR A 179 -18.44 -7.68 19.73
N GLN A 180 -18.55 -7.52 18.41
CA GLN A 180 -18.93 -8.55 17.46
C GLN A 180 -17.75 -9.04 16.62
N VAL A 181 -16.53 -8.58 16.89
CA VAL A 181 -15.35 -8.90 16.09
C VAL A 181 -14.20 -9.35 16.98
N ASP A 182 -13.28 -10.12 16.40
CA ASP A 182 -12.07 -10.57 17.09
C ASP A 182 -10.96 -9.53 16.97
N ALA A 183 -10.95 -8.79 15.85
CA ALA A 183 -9.99 -7.73 15.60
C ALA A 183 -10.59 -6.51 14.90
N VAL A 184 -10.09 -5.33 15.28
CA VAL A 184 -10.19 -4.09 14.52
C VAL A 184 -8.93 -3.94 13.68
N LEU A 185 -9.10 -3.83 12.38
CA LEU A 185 -8.06 -3.49 11.42
C LEU A 185 -8.06 -1.97 11.23
N MET A 186 -6.94 -1.32 11.51
CA MET A 186 -6.75 0.10 11.23
C MET A 186 -5.65 0.24 10.18
N SER A 187 -6.03 0.62 8.97
CA SER A 187 -5.12 0.72 7.82
C SER A 187 -4.81 2.19 7.55
N TRP A 188 -3.55 2.61 7.73
CA TRP A 188 -3.09 3.93 7.27
C TRP A 188 -3.90 5.12 7.82
N SER A 189 -4.12 5.17 9.14
CA SER A 189 -4.68 6.37 9.79
C SER A 189 -3.87 7.62 9.37
N PRO A 190 -4.52 8.74 9.02
CA PRO A 190 -3.82 9.94 8.61
C PRO A 190 -2.91 10.46 9.72
N ASN A 191 -1.68 10.79 9.36
CA ASN A 191 -0.75 11.42 10.29
C ASN A 191 -1.27 12.81 10.70
N GLY A 192 -1.05 13.19 11.95
CA GLY A 192 -1.42 14.51 12.49
C GLY A 192 -2.87 14.65 12.95
N VAL A 193 -3.72 13.64 12.79
CA VAL A 193 -5.09 13.61 13.33
C VAL A 193 -5.15 12.61 14.48
N PRO A 194 -5.63 12.99 15.69
CA PRO A 194 -5.57 12.13 16.87
C PRO A 194 -6.58 10.96 16.87
N VAL A 195 -7.27 10.73 15.75
CA VAL A 195 -8.35 9.74 15.64
C VAL A 195 -7.87 8.31 15.95
N ASP A 196 -6.63 7.98 15.60
CA ASP A 196 -6.00 6.69 15.95
C ASP A 196 -5.78 6.54 17.46
N TYR A 197 -5.30 7.59 18.13
CA TYR A 197 -5.06 7.59 19.55
C TYR A 197 -6.39 7.52 20.32
N GLU A 198 -7.40 8.26 19.89
CA GLU A 198 -8.76 8.21 20.45
C GLU A 198 -9.38 6.82 20.31
N LEU A 199 -9.23 6.20 19.13
CA LEU A 199 -9.65 4.82 18.87
C LEU A 199 -8.95 3.84 19.83
N LEU A 200 -7.64 3.98 20.02
CA LEU A 200 -6.88 3.13 20.95
C LEU A 200 -7.40 3.27 22.39
N GLN A 201 -7.66 4.50 22.86
CA GLN A 201 -8.23 4.70 24.19
C GLN A 201 -9.64 4.11 24.32
N GLN A 202 -10.47 4.25 23.28
CA GLN A 202 -11.81 3.66 23.27
C GLN A 202 -11.76 2.14 23.38
N LEU A 203 -10.88 1.48 22.62
CA LEU A 203 -10.69 0.03 22.70
C LEU A 203 -10.24 -0.40 24.10
N ARG A 204 -9.25 0.28 24.69
CA ARG A 204 -8.76 -0.03 26.06
C ARG A 204 -9.81 0.13 27.15
N ALA A 205 -10.81 0.98 26.95
CA ALA A 205 -11.92 1.16 27.88
C ALA A 205 -12.98 0.04 27.81
N MET A 206 -12.90 -0.85 26.81
CA MET A 206 -13.85 -1.95 26.65
C MET A 206 -13.49 -3.14 27.54
N PRO A 207 -14.46 -3.75 28.26
CA PRO A 207 -14.19 -4.89 29.14
C PRO A 207 -13.74 -6.16 28.40
N ASN A 208 -14.05 -6.27 27.10
CA ASN A 208 -13.59 -7.33 26.19
C ASN A 208 -13.26 -6.69 24.83
N ALA A 209 -12.19 -5.93 24.78
CA ALA A 209 -11.78 -5.23 23.57
C ALA A 209 -11.34 -6.22 22.48
N PRO A 210 -11.76 -6.01 21.21
CA PRO A 210 -11.14 -6.71 20.10
C PRO A 210 -9.67 -6.30 19.97
N VAL A 211 -8.88 -7.16 19.35
CA VAL A 211 -7.47 -6.88 19.07
C VAL A 211 -7.35 -5.71 18.09
N LEU A 212 -6.45 -4.75 18.34
CA LEU A 212 -6.12 -3.74 17.34
C LEU A 212 -4.95 -4.25 16.47
N LEU A 213 -5.21 -4.53 15.19
CA LEU A 213 -4.17 -4.76 14.19
C LEU A 213 -4.01 -3.48 13.36
N CYS A 214 -2.89 -2.79 13.55
CA CYS A 214 -2.58 -1.54 12.86
C CYS A 214 -1.63 -1.80 11.68
N LEU A 215 -2.02 -1.42 10.47
CA LEU A 215 -1.15 -1.37 9.30
C LEU A 215 -0.61 0.06 9.11
N GLY A 216 0.70 0.22 9.18
CA GLY A 216 1.36 1.49 8.90
C GLY A 216 2.87 1.45 9.17
N GLU A 217 3.47 2.63 9.29
CA GLU A 217 4.87 2.85 9.58
C GLU A 217 5.04 3.54 10.95
N ARG A 218 5.63 2.81 11.91
CA ARG A 218 5.87 3.30 13.26
C ARG A 218 6.80 4.52 13.26
N PHE A 219 6.32 5.64 13.81
CA PHE A 219 7.02 6.94 13.82
C PHE A 219 7.45 7.43 12.43
N GLY A 220 6.72 7.03 11.39
CA GLY A 220 6.96 7.43 10.01
C GLY A 220 5.76 8.17 9.40
N ALA A 221 5.36 7.76 8.21
CA ALA A 221 4.35 8.48 7.42
C ALA A 221 2.89 8.30 7.87
N THR A 222 2.59 7.35 8.76
CA THR A 222 1.21 6.98 9.12
C THR A 222 0.97 7.11 10.62
N ASN A 223 -0.29 7.31 10.99
CA ASN A 223 -0.77 7.46 12.36
C ASN A 223 -0.09 8.62 13.13
N SER A 224 -0.69 9.07 14.22
CA SER A 224 -0.18 10.16 15.03
C SER A 224 1.02 9.73 15.91
N HIS A 225 1.89 10.68 16.22
CA HIS A 225 2.98 10.46 17.18
C HIS A 225 2.44 10.03 18.57
N ALA A 226 1.28 10.57 18.97
CA ALA A 226 0.62 10.21 20.22
C ALA A 226 0.21 8.73 20.25
N PHE A 227 -0.37 8.23 19.15
CA PHE A 227 -0.68 6.81 18.99
C PHE A 227 0.57 5.94 19.12
N TRP A 228 1.63 6.22 18.35
CA TRP A 228 2.85 5.41 18.39
C TRP A 228 3.57 5.42 19.72
N THR A 229 3.49 6.54 20.45
CA THR A 229 4.04 6.68 21.80
C THR A 229 3.26 5.84 22.82
N ALA A 230 1.94 5.80 22.69
CA ALA A 230 1.06 5.10 23.61
C ALA A 230 0.85 3.61 23.29
N ALA A 231 1.25 3.16 22.10
CA ALA A 231 1.05 1.80 21.63
C ALA A 231 1.83 0.77 22.46
N HIS A 232 1.14 -0.24 23.01
CA HIS A 232 1.78 -1.41 23.59
C HIS A 232 1.79 -2.55 22.57
N TYR A 233 2.97 -3.03 22.22
CA TYR A 233 3.16 -3.99 21.13
C TYR A 233 3.11 -5.42 21.67
N HIS A 234 2.22 -6.24 21.11
CA HIS A 234 2.21 -7.67 21.35
C HIS A 234 3.05 -8.39 20.29
N ASN A 235 4.04 -9.16 20.75
CA ASN A 235 4.89 -9.96 19.86
C ASN A 235 4.21 -11.29 19.54
N ASP A 236 3.67 -11.40 18.33
CA ASP A 236 3.06 -12.63 17.83
C ASP A 236 3.78 -13.12 16.56
N ALA A 237 4.14 -14.40 16.52
CA ALA A 237 4.82 -15.01 15.38
C ALA A 237 3.96 -14.99 14.09
N ARG A 238 2.63 -14.95 14.20
CA ARG A 238 1.69 -14.77 13.09
C ARG A 238 1.96 -13.47 12.34
N LEU A 239 2.21 -12.38 13.06
CA LEU A 239 2.54 -11.09 12.44
C LEU A 239 3.84 -11.14 11.64
N SER A 240 4.83 -11.89 12.10
CA SER A 240 6.06 -12.08 11.31
C SER A 240 5.82 -12.84 10.01
N ARG A 241 4.81 -13.73 9.95
CA ARG A 241 4.44 -14.44 8.72
C ARG A 241 3.64 -13.56 7.76
N ILE A 242 2.76 -12.71 8.28
CA ILE A 242 2.01 -11.71 7.50
C ILE A 242 2.94 -10.63 6.94
N ASN A 243 3.82 -10.07 7.77
CA ASN A 243 4.72 -8.98 7.38
C ASN A 243 5.74 -9.36 6.29
N ARG A 244 5.91 -10.65 5.97
CA ARG A 244 6.71 -11.09 4.80
C ARG A 244 6.13 -10.64 3.47
N TYR A 245 4.83 -10.38 3.42
CA TYR A 245 4.13 -9.90 2.24
C TYR A 245 4.16 -8.36 2.12
N LEU A 246 4.61 -7.65 3.17
CA LEU A 246 4.78 -6.19 3.21
C LEU A 246 6.26 -5.78 3.06
N ARG A 247 6.94 -6.33 2.04
CA ARG A 247 8.29 -5.87 1.68
C ARG A 247 8.21 -4.44 1.13
N PRO A 248 9.09 -3.53 1.57
CA PRO A 248 9.15 -2.20 0.97
C PRO A 248 9.50 -2.29 -0.51
N PHE A 249 8.69 -1.67 -1.36
CA PHE A 249 9.02 -1.42 -2.76
C PHE A 249 9.49 0.02 -3.00
N ASP A 250 9.29 0.89 -2.02
CA ASP A 250 9.72 2.29 -2.02
C ASP A 250 10.26 2.67 -0.62
N LEU A 251 10.22 3.96 -0.27
CA LEU A 251 10.74 4.45 1.01
C LEU A 251 9.88 4.04 2.21
N MET A 252 8.60 3.71 2.00
CA MET A 252 7.66 3.41 3.08
C MET A 252 7.87 2.00 3.62
N ARG A 253 7.89 1.86 4.94
CA ARG A 253 8.13 0.57 5.61
C ARG A 253 6.89 0.06 6.35
N ASP A 254 5.80 -0.05 5.61
CA ASP A 254 4.51 -0.54 6.10
C ASP A 254 4.63 -1.92 6.77
N ARG A 255 4.03 -2.05 7.95
CA ARG A 255 3.91 -3.31 8.70
C ARG A 255 2.60 -3.38 9.47
N PHE A 256 2.12 -4.60 9.69
CA PHE A 256 1.13 -4.88 10.72
C PHE A 256 1.78 -4.94 12.11
N TYR A 257 1.14 -4.25 13.05
CA TYR A 257 1.42 -4.26 14.47
C TYR A 257 0.18 -4.72 15.24
N TRP A 258 0.38 -5.55 16.26
CA TRP A 258 -0.66 -5.88 17.22
C TRP A 258 -0.51 -4.95 18.39
N ILE A 259 -1.51 -4.09 18.59
CA ILE A 259 -1.53 -3.07 19.63
C ILE A 259 -2.55 -3.45 20.70
N GLN A 260 -2.16 -3.30 21.97
CA GLN A 260 -2.99 -3.47 23.17
C GLN A 260 -3.07 -2.16 23.94
#